data_AF-A0A937X3I8-F1
#
_entry.id   AF-A0A937X3I8-F1
#
_cell.length_a   1.000
_cell.length_b   1.000
_cell.length_c   1.000
_cell.angle_alpha   90.00
_cell.angle_beta   90.00
_cell.angle_gamma   90.00
#
_symmetry.space_group_name_H-M   'P 1'
#
loop_
_entity.id
_entity.type
_entity.pdbx_description
1 polymer ?
#
loop_
_entity_poly.entity_id
_entity_poly.type
_entity_poly.pdbx_seq_one_letter_code
_entity_poly.pdbx_strand_id
1 'polypeptide(L)'
;MEGTERIVLMGFVSEPATAGELEVLENDVRLAQILLRTGRVTIEGLARGAKLRRETGLLFEHCLVRAGAVDFDGMLDALAERRTMAPRDKPHCEPMRAMRP
;
A
#
# COMPACT_ATOMS: atom_id res chain seq x y z
N MET A 1 -9.97 26.03 -0.01
CA MET A 1 -10.82 25.09 0.74
C MET A 1 -10.00 23.82 0.94
N GLU A 2 -9.32 23.77 2.09
CA GLU A 2 -8.51 22.64 2.53
C GLU A 2 -9.45 21.54 3.04
N GLY A 3 -9.47 20.43 2.33
CA GLY A 3 -10.30 19.28 2.67
C GLY A 3 -9.57 18.01 2.30
N THR A 4 -8.35 17.85 2.83
CA THR A 4 -7.63 16.58 2.73
C THR A 4 -8.37 15.60 3.63
N GLU A 5 -9.34 14.89 3.04
CA GLU A 5 -10.05 13.80 3.68
C GLU A 5 -9.01 12.79 4.18
N ARG A 6 -8.69 12.88 5.47
CA ARG A 6 -7.93 11.86 6.18
C ARG A 6 -8.79 10.61 6.13
N ILE A 7 -8.51 9.72 5.19
CA ILE A 7 -9.00 8.34 5.23
C ILE A 7 -8.29 7.70 6.44
N VAL A 8 -8.90 7.85 7.61
CA VAL A 8 -8.48 7.14 8.80
C VAL A 8 -8.98 5.72 8.63
N LEU A 9 -8.11 4.82 8.16
CA LEU A 9 -8.33 3.39 8.23
C LEU A 9 -8.26 2.98 9.73
N MET A 10 -9.33 3.29 10.48
CA MET A 10 -9.53 3.12 11.93
C MET A 10 -9.54 1.65 12.41
N GLY A 11 -8.71 0.77 11.84
CA GLY A 11 -8.77 -0.66 12.16
C GLY A 11 -7.49 -1.45 12.04
N PHE A 12 -6.32 -0.82 11.89
CA PHE A 12 -5.07 -1.52 11.59
C PHE A 12 -4.09 -1.71 12.75
N VAL A 13 -4.32 -1.09 13.92
CA VAL A 13 -3.34 -1.18 15.01
C VAL A 13 -4.03 -1.26 16.37
N SER A 14 -3.87 -2.39 17.05
CA SER A 14 -3.95 -2.47 18.51
C SER A 14 -2.50 -2.35 19.04
N GLU A 15 -2.31 -1.61 20.12
CA GLU A 15 -1.05 -1.10 20.69
C GLU A 15 0.12 -2.11 20.85
N PRO A 16 1.38 -1.63 20.93
CA PRO A 16 2.02 -0.62 20.09
C PRO A 16 2.58 -1.28 18.80
N ALA A 17 2.30 -0.68 17.64
CA ALA A 17 2.87 -1.16 16.37
C ALA A 17 4.40 -1.11 16.38
N THR A 18 5.02 -2.21 15.99
CA THR A 18 6.42 -2.29 15.63
C THR A 18 6.72 -1.38 14.43
N ALA A 19 7.98 -0.97 14.27
CA ALA A 19 8.41 -0.15 13.12
C ALA A 19 8.06 -0.82 11.77
N GLY A 20 8.08 -2.15 11.71
CA GLY A 20 7.64 -2.91 10.53
C GLY A 20 6.14 -2.82 10.28
N GLU A 21 5.31 -2.87 11.32
CA GLU A 21 3.85 -2.70 11.18
C GLU A 21 3.47 -1.28 10.73
N LEU A 22 4.23 -0.27 11.15
CA LEU A 22 4.07 1.10 10.68
C LEU A 22 4.46 1.25 9.19
N GLU A 23 5.57 0.65 8.74
CA GLU A 23 5.99 0.67 7.32
C GLU A 23 4.98 -0.06 6.42
N VAL A 24 4.41 -1.17 6.89
CA VAL A 24 3.33 -1.89 6.19
C VAL A 24 2.10 -0.98 6.06
N LEU A 25 1.67 -0.33 7.15
CA LEU A 25 0.51 0.56 7.14
C LEU A 25 0.72 1.77 6.22
N GLU A 26 1.91 2.37 6.19
CA GLU A 26 2.23 3.44 5.25
C GLU A 26 2.14 3.00 3.79
N ASN A 27 2.65 1.80 3.47
CA ASN A 27 2.60 1.25 2.12
C ASN A 27 1.17 0.99 1.64
N ASP A 28 0.29 0.59 2.55
CA ASP A 28 -1.14 0.37 2.26
C ASP A 28 -1.87 1.70 2.03
N VAL A 29 -1.58 2.72 2.85
CA VAL A 29 -2.15 4.07 2.69
C VAL A 29 -1.73 4.68 1.36
N ARG A 30 -0.43 4.59 1.00
CA ARG A 30 0.05 5.11 -0.30
C ARG A 30 -0.60 4.39 -1.48
N LEU A 31 -0.73 3.06 -1.39
CA LEU A 31 -1.41 2.28 -2.43
C LEU A 31 -2.89 2.71 -2.56
N ALA A 32 -3.61 2.86 -1.45
CA ALA A 32 -5.00 3.32 -1.45
C ALA A 32 -5.14 4.71 -2.08
N GLN A 33 -4.22 5.64 -1.78
CA GLN A 33 -4.22 6.98 -2.37
C GLN A 33 -4.02 6.95 -3.89
N ILE A 34 -3.09 6.13 -4.39
CA ILE A 34 -2.86 5.97 -5.82
C ILE A 34 -4.11 5.43 -6.50
N LEU A 35 -4.71 4.38 -5.95
CA LEU A 35 -5.90 3.74 -6.51
C LEU A 35 -7.11 4.67 -6.53
N LEU A 36 -7.30 5.50 -5.49
CA LEU A 36 -8.38 6.49 -5.45
C LEU A 36 -8.15 7.60 -6.46
N ARG A 37 -6.95 8.17 -6.50
CA ARG A 37 -6.60 9.27 -7.42
C ARG A 37 -6.73 8.85 -8.88
N THR A 38 -6.39 7.61 -9.19
CA THR A 38 -6.49 7.03 -10.55
C THR A 38 -7.89 6.51 -10.88
N GLY A 39 -8.85 6.60 -9.95
CA GLY A 39 -10.22 6.12 -10.15
C GLY A 39 -10.35 4.59 -10.28
N ARG A 40 -9.30 3.84 -9.90
CA ARG A 40 -9.24 2.37 -9.98
C ARG A 40 -9.97 1.68 -8.83
N VAL A 41 -10.29 2.41 -7.75
CA VAL A 41 -11.02 1.91 -6.59
C VAL A 41 -11.98 2.97 -6.06
N THR A 42 -13.08 2.53 -5.45
CA THR A 42 -13.96 3.39 -4.65
C THR A 42 -13.65 3.29 -3.16
N ILE A 43 -14.12 4.24 -2.37
CA ILE A 43 -14.01 4.18 -0.89
C ILE A 43 -14.66 2.90 -0.35
N GLU A 44 -15.82 2.51 -0.90
CA GLU A 44 -16.48 1.25 -0.54
C GLU A 44 -15.63 0.02 -0.91
N GLY A 45 -14.95 0.05 -2.07
CA GLY A 45 -14.01 -0.98 -2.48
C GLY A 45 -12.85 -1.15 -1.51
N LEU A 46 -12.27 -0.04 -1.06
CA LEU A 46 -11.22 -0.04 -0.03
C LEU A 46 -11.72 -0.64 1.29
N ALA A 47 -12.93 -0.28 1.73
CA ALA A 47 -13.51 -0.80 2.96
C ALA A 47 -13.73 -2.32 2.87
N ARG A 48 -14.19 -2.84 1.72
CA ARG A 48 -14.31 -4.29 1.47
C ARG A 48 -12.97 -5.00 1.53
N GLY A 49 -11.94 -4.45 0.87
CA GLY A 49 -10.58 -5.01 0.93
C GLY A 49 -9.98 -5.01 2.34
N ALA A 50 -10.16 -3.91 3.09
CA ALA A 50 -9.69 -3.79 4.46
C ALA A 50 -10.41 -4.76 5.42
N LYS A 51 -11.70 -4.98 5.22
CA LYS A 51 -12.45 -6.02 5.94
C LYS A 51 -11.88 -7.41 5.66
N LEU A 52 -11.70 -7.75 4.38
CA LEU A 52 -11.15 -9.06 3.98
C LEU A 52 -9.73 -9.29 4.52
N ARG A 53 -8.90 -8.25 4.59
CA ARG A 53 -7.57 -8.33 5.22
C ARG A 53 -7.65 -8.68 6.70
N ARG A 54 -8.56 -8.07 7.46
CA ARG A 54 -8.75 -8.42 8.89
C ARG A 54 -9.22 -9.85 9.08
N GLU A 55 -10.03 -10.37 8.15
CA GLU A 55 -10.54 -11.75 8.21
C GLU A 55 -9.50 -12.80 7.80
N THR A 56 -8.55 -12.44 6.93
CA THR A 56 -7.65 -13.43 6.29
C THR A 56 -6.17 -13.25 6.65
N GLY A 57 -5.76 -12.08 7.15
CA GLY A 57 -4.36 -11.74 7.37
C GLY A 57 -3.53 -11.56 6.10
N LEU A 58 -4.15 -11.61 4.91
CA LEU A 58 -3.45 -11.44 3.63
C LEU A 58 -3.00 -9.99 3.41
N LEU A 59 -2.07 -9.81 2.47
CA LEU A 59 -1.65 -8.49 2.02
C LEU A 59 -2.82 -7.68 1.45
N PHE A 60 -2.78 -6.37 1.67
CA PHE A 60 -3.90 -5.47 1.34
C PHE A 60 -4.21 -5.45 -0.17
N GLU A 61 -3.19 -5.42 -1.02
CA GLU A 61 -3.30 -5.51 -2.47
C GLU A 61 -4.02 -6.80 -2.92
N HIS A 62 -3.71 -7.94 -2.29
CA HIS A 62 -4.37 -9.21 -2.59
C HIS A 62 -5.84 -9.16 -2.19
N CYS A 63 -6.15 -8.57 -1.04
CA CYS A 63 -7.52 -8.42 -0.58
C CYS A 63 -8.34 -7.51 -1.49
N LEU A 64 -7.76 -6.44 -2.02
CA LEU A 64 -8.45 -5.53 -2.95
C LEU A 64 -8.84 -6.23 -4.25
N VAL A 65 -7.92 -7.02 -4.84
CA VAL A 65 -8.21 -7.78 -6.06
C VAL A 65 -9.24 -8.89 -5.78
N ARG A 66 -9.06 -9.66 -4.70
CA ARG A 66 -9.99 -10.74 -4.34
C ARG A 66 -11.40 -10.25 -3.99
N ALA A 67 -11.52 -9.06 -3.41
CA ALA A 67 -12.80 -8.44 -3.14
C ALA A 67 -13.48 -7.83 -4.39
N GLY A 68 -12.84 -7.93 -5.57
CA GLY A 68 -13.32 -7.29 -6.80
C GLY A 68 -13.36 -5.78 -6.70
N ALA A 69 -12.56 -5.17 -5.82
CA ALA A 69 -12.49 -3.73 -5.64
C ALA A 69 -11.62 -3.06 -6.71
N VAL A 70 -10.61 -3.79 -7.21
CA VAL A 70 -9.69 -3.37 -8.26
C VAL A 70 -9.45 -4.59 -9.16
N ASP A 71 -9.34 -4.37 -10.46
CA ASP A 71 -8.87 -5.41 -11.38
C ASP A 71 -7.36 -5.68 -11.20
N PHE A 72 -6.89 -6.80 -11.75
CA PHE A 72 -5.50 -7.19 -11.60
C PHE A 72 -4.54 -6.19 -12.29
N ASP A 73 -4.90 -5.73 -13.50
CA ASP A 73 -4.08 -4.80 -14.26
C ASP A 73 -3.97 -3.43 -13.59
N GLY A 74 -5.08 -2.88 -13.09
CA GLY A 74 -5.08 -1.63 -12.34
C GLY A 74 -4.33 -1.72 -11.01
N MET A 75 -4.29 -2.92 -10.39
CA MET A 75 -3.43 -3.16 -9.23
C MET A 75 -1.94 -3.14 -9.62
N LEU A 76 -1.56 -3.77 -10.74
CA LEU A 76 -0.18 -3.75 -11.22
C LEU A 76 0.29 -2.34 -11.55
N ASP A 77 -0.54 -1.54 -12.24
CA ASP A 77 -0.26 -0.13 -12.53
C ASP A 77 0.00 0.66 -11.25
N ALA A 78 -0.87 0.50 -10.25
CA ALA A 78 -0.76 1.21 -8.98
C ALA A 78 0.49 0.81 -8.17
N LEU A 79 0.85 -0.47 -8.19
CA LEU A 79 2.08 -0.98 -7.55
C LEU A 79 3.34 -0.44 -8.24
N ALA A 80 3.33 -0.37 -9.57
CA ALA A 80 4.43 0.23 -10.34
C ALA A 80 4.59 1.71 -10.00
N GLU A 81 3.48 2.46 -9.93
CA GLU A 81 3.51 3.87 -9.55
C GLU A 81 4.01 4.06 -8.11
N ARG A 82 3.54 3.25 -7.15
CA ARG A 82 3.99 3.29 -5.75
C ARG A 82 5.50 3.13 -5.63
N ARG A 83 6.12 2.26 -6.44
CA ARG A 83 7.57 2.03 -6.46
C ARG A 83 8.35 3.28 -6.89
N THR A 84 7.79 4.11 -7.78
CA THR A 84 8.40 5.37 -8.20
C THR A 84 8.26 6.50 -7.18
N MET A 85 7.35 6.35 -6.21
CA MET A 85 7.09 7.31 -5.13
C MET A 85 7.87 7.02 -3.83
N ALA A 86 8.77 6.02 -3.82
CA ALA A 86 9.64 5.79 -2.67
C ALA A 86 10.57 7.00 -2.44
N PRO A 87 10.84 7.39 -1.17
CA PRO A 87 11.80 8.47 -0.90
C PRO A 87 13.16 8.07 -1.49
N ARG A 88 13.82 9.00 -2.18
CA ARG A 88 15.10 8.81 -2.90
C ARG A 88 16.31 8.53 -1.99
N ASP A 89 16.09 8.13 -0.74
CA ASP A 89 17.13 8.08 0.30
C ASP A 89 17.34 6.70 0.93
N LYS A 90 17.16 5.61 0.16
CA LYS A 90 17.87 4.37 0.47
C LYS A 90 19.10 4.34 -0.43
N PRO A 91 20.34 4.25 0.11
CA PRO A 91 21.51 4.08 -0.72
C PRO A 91 21.24 2.85 -1.60
N HIS A 92 21.37 3.03 -2.91
CA HIS A 92 21.47 1.90 -3.80
C HIS A 92 22.49 0.95 -3.17
N CYS A 93 22.11 -0.30 -2.92
CA CYS A 93 23.10 -1.34 -2.72
C CYS A 93 23.91 -1.35 -4.01
N GLU A 94 25.05 -0.65 -4.01
CA GLU A 94 26.03 -0.80 -5.07
C GLU A 94 26.36 -2.29 -5.14
N PRO A 95 26.35 -2.91 -6.33
CA PRO A 95 26.83 -4.26 -6.44
C PRO A 95 28.26 -4.26 -5.90
N MET A 96 28.51 -5.05 -4.85
CA MET A 96 29.86 -5.27 -4.32
C MET A 96 30.74 -5.63 -5.51
N ARG A 97 31.58 -4.68 -5.95
CA ARG A 97 32.68 -4.99 -6.86
C ARG A 97 33.54 -5.97 -6.09
N ALA A 98 33.40 -7.25 -6.44
CA ALA A 98 34.25 -8.32 -5.95
C ALA A 98 35.69 -7.81 -5.98
N MET A 99 36.30 -7.70 -4.80
CA MET A 99 37.73 -7.47 -4.66
C MET A 99 38.41 -8.53 -5.52
N ARG A 100 39.05 -8.11 -6.62
CA ARG A 100 39.99 -8.99 -7.31
C ARG A 100 41.22 -9.13 -6.40
N PRO A 101 41.82 -10.33 -6.37
CA PRO A 101 42.87 -10.72 -5.43
C PRO A 101 44.13 -9.86 -5.56
#